data_AF-A0A2E0Z6W6-F1
#
_entry.id   AF-A0A2E0Z6W6-F1
#
_cell.length_a   1.000
_cell.length_b   1.000
_cell.length_c   1.000
_cell.angle_alpha   90.00
_cell.angle_beta   90.00
_cell.angle_gamma   90.00
#
_symmetry.space_group_name_H-M   'P 1'
#
loop_
_entity.id
_entity.type
_entity.pdbx_description
1 polymer ?
#
loop_
_entity_poly.entity_id
_entity_poly.type
_entity_poly.pdbx_seq_one_letter_code
_entity_poly.pdbx_strand_id
1 'polypeptide(L)' 'SYGGTLAEAADAKGGQENALARHAVAALLNASSSVDYLYSTADVISMVQAAFASGDFNGTKDLFEAQNELGCPLN' A
#
# COMPACT_ATOMS: atom_id res chain seq x y z
N SER A 1 9.81 15.36 12.17
CA SER A 1 9.87 13.89 12.31
C SER A 1 8.46 13.38 12.10
N TYR A 2 8.16 12.79 10.94
CA TYR A 2 6.86 12.16 10.70
C TYR A 2 7.00 10.70 11.16
N GLY A 3 6.50 10.43 12.37
CA GLY A 3 6.54 9.13 13.02
C GLY A 3 5.13 8.55 13.17
N GLY A 4 4.49 8.26 12.05
CA GLY A 4 3.24 7.51 12.01
C GLY A 4 3.49 6.19 11.29
N THR A 5 3.33 5.09 12.00
CA THR A 5 3.33 3.74 11.44
C THR A 5 2.15 3.56 10.48
N LEU A 6 2.26 2.61 9.55
CA LEU A 6 1.16 2.29 8.62
C LEU A 6 -0.13 1.86 9.34
N ALA A 7 0.00 1.32 10.55
CA ALA A 7 -1.13 1.00 11.42
C ALA A 7 -1.84 2.27 11.92
N GLU A 8 -1.10 3.31 12.27
CA GLU A 8 -1.69 4.61 12.68
C GLU A 8 -2.34 5.33 11.50
N ALA A 9 -1.78 5.19 10.29
CA ALA A 9 -2.41 5.65 9.05
C ALA A 9 -3.73 4.92 8.73
N ALA A 10 -3.82 3.63 9.03
CA ALA A 10 -5.05 2.83 8.87
C ALA A 10 -6.16 3.22 9.85
N ASP A 11 -5.83 3.91 10.94
CA ASP A 11 -6.77 4.35 11.97
C ASP A 11 -7.26 5.80 11.74
N ALA A 12 -6.65 6.51 10.79
CA ALA A 12 -7.03 7.88 10.42
C ALA A 12 -8.37 7.89 9.67
N LYS A 13 -9.38 8.56 10.26
CA LYS A 13 -10.75 8.64 9.72
C LYS A 13 -10.84 9.53 8.47
N GLY A 14 -10.43 8.99 7.33
CA GLY A 14 -10.64 9.54 5.99
C GLY A 14 -10.92 8.40 5.00
N GLY A 15 -11.95 8.54 4.16
CA GLY A 15 -12.38 7.46 3.26
C GLY A 15 -11.28 6.97 2.29
N GLN A 16 -10.43 7.89 1.83
CA GLN A 16 -9.33 7.61 0.89
C GLN A 16 -8.07 7.11 1.60
N GLU A 17 -7.73 7.65 2.79
CA GLU A 17 -6.62 7.19 3.63
C GLU A 17 -6.84 5.74 4.08
N ASN A 18 -8.06 5.42 4.52
CA ASN A 18 -8.46 4.05 4.86
C ASN A 18 -8.42 3.10 3.66
N ALA A 19 -8.73 3.59 2.46
CA ALA A 19 -8.64 2.79 1.25
C ALA A 19 -7.17 2.47 0.92
N LEU A 20 -6.31 3.48 0.94
CA LEU A 20 -4.86 3.29 0.77
C LEU A 20 -4.31 2.30 1.81
N ALA A 21 -4.66 2.46 3.09
CA ALA A 21 -4.15 1.60 4.15
C ALA A 21 -4.49 0.12 3.93
N ARG A 22 -5.72 -0.20 3.51
CA ARG A 22 -6.11 -1.59 3.20
C ARG A 22 -5.30 -2.17 2.03
N HIS A 23 -5.15 -1.43 0.95
CA HIS A 23 -4.37 -1.89 -0.21
C HIS A 23 -2.87 -1.97 0.11
N ALA A 24 -2.34 -1.09 0.96
CA ALA A 24 -0.95 -1.11 1.41
C ALA A 24 -0.63 -2.35 2.26
N VAL A 25 -1.55 -2.80 3.12
CA VAL A 25 -1.38 -4.04 3.90
C VAL A 25 -1.27 -5.26 2.98
N ALA A 26 -2.14 -5.36 1.97
CA ALA A 26 -2.07 -6.44 0.98
C ALA A 26 -0.80 -6.33 0.12
N ALA A 27 -0.40 -5.12 -0.27
CA ALA A 27 0.83 -4.89 -1.02
C ALA A 27 2.07 -5.33 -0.24
N LEU A 28 2.14 -5.02 1.06
CA LEU A 28 3.24 -5.49 1.93
C LEU A 28 3.29 -7.01 2.05
N LEU A 29 2.13 -7.66 2.20
CA LEU A 29 2.06 -9.10 2.28
C LEU A 29 2.54 -9.74 0.98
N ASN A 30 2.08 -9.25 -0.17
CA ASN A 30 2.49 -9.77 -1.47
C ASN A 30 3.98 -9.52 -1.73
N ALA A 31 4.48 -8.30 -1.48
CA ALA A 31 5.88 -7.92 -1.63
C ALA A 31 6.85 -8.67 -0.71
N SER A 32 6.37 -9.22 0.42
CA SER A 32 7.17 -10.04 1.35
C SER A 32 7.01 -11.55 1.12
N SER A 33 6.14 -11.95 0.18
CA SER A 33 5.88 -13.34 -0.19
C SER A 33 6.62 -13.72 -1.48
N SER A 34 6.53 -14.99 -1.88
CA SER A 34 7.05 -15.49 -3.17
C SER A 34 6.12 -15.23 -4.36
N VAL A 35 5.09 -14.40 -4.18
CA VAL A 35 4.21 -13.93 -5.27
C VAL A 35 5.00 -12.93 -6.11
N ASP A 36 4.92 -13.06 -7.44
CA ASP A 36 5.59 -12.16 -8.37
C ASP A 36 4.92 -10.78 -8.29
N TYR A 37 5.43 -9.92 -7.41
CA TYR A 37 4.89 -8.62 -7.07
C TYR A 37 5.89 -7.53 -7.47
N LEU A 38 5.41 -6.51 -8.18
CA LEU A 38 6.30 -5.52 -8.80
C LEU A 38 7.10 -4.69 -7.78
N TYR A 39 6.51 -4.42 -6.62
CA TYR A 39 7.09 -3.53 -5.60
C TYR A 39 7.76 -4.33 -4.51
N SER A 40 8.97 -3.95 -4.10
CA SER A 40 9.56 -4.48 -2.87
C SER A 40 8.84 -3.94 -1.63
N THR A 41 9.06 -4.55 -0.47
CA THR A 41 8.55 -4.01 0.81
C THR A 41 9.01 -2.58 1.04
N ALA A 42 10.25 -2.23 0.66
CA ALA A 42 10.79 -0.89 0.79
C ALA A 42 10.10 0.11 -0.15
N ASP A 43 9.74 -0.31 -1.36
CA ASP A 43 8.99 0.51 -2.31
C ASP A 43 7.58 0.79 -1.78
N VAL A 44 6.87 -0.23 -1.28
CA VAL A 44 5.53 -0.08 -0.71
C VAL A 44 5.54 0.92 0.45
N ILE A 45 6.51 0.84 1.36
CA ILE A 45 6.66 1.80 2.47
C ILE A 45 6.89 3.22 1.94
N SER A 46 7.80 3.38 0.98
CA SER A 46 8.16 4.69 0.41
C SER A 46 6.99 5.32 -0.32
N MET A 47 6.22 4.53 -1.08
CA MET A 47 5.02 4.98 -1.80
C MET A 47 3.94 5.45 -0.84
N VAL A 48 3.69 4.75 0.27
CA VAL A 48 2.73 5.22 1.28
C VAL A 48 3.21 6.52 1.93
N GLN A 49 4.48 6.61 2.32
CA GLN A 49 5.02 7.85 2.89
C GLN A 49 4.89 9.03 1.91
N ALA A 50 5.13 8.81 0.63
CA ALA A 50 4.94 9.82 -0.41
C ALA A 50 3.47 10.24 -0.55
N ALA A 51 2.52 9.29 -0.52
CA ALA A 51 1.08 9.56 -0.56
C ALA A 51 0.62 10.45 0.60
N PHE A 52 1.11 10.19 1.82
CA PHE A 52 0.82 11.03 2.99
C PHE A 52 1.49 12.41 2.91
N ALA A 53 2.67 12.50 2.32
CA ALA A 53 3.36 13.78 2.14
C ALA A 53 2.70 14.66 1.05
N SER A 54 2.14 14.04 0.00
CA SER A 54 1.55 14.76 -1.14
C SER A 54 0.03 14.92 -1.06
N GLY A 55 -0.66 14.09 -0.27
CA GLY A 55 -2.11 13.96 -0.27
C GLY A 55 -2.67 13.10 -1.42
N ASP A 56 -1.80 12.47 -2.23
CA ASP A 56 -2.21 11.59 -3.34
C ASP A 56 -2.47 10.15 -2.88
N PHE A 57 -3.55 9.99 -2.13
CA PHE A 57 -3.97 8.69 -1.62
C PHE A 57 -4.54 7.78 -2.71
N ASN A 58 -5.34 8.33 -3.63
CA ASN A 58 -5.99 7.54 -4.67
C ASN A 58 -5.00 7.04 -5.73
N GLY A 59 -4.04 7.86 -6.17
CA GLY A 59 -3.04 7.42 -7.15
C GLY A 59 -2.21 6.25 -6.61
N THR A 60 -1.79 6.33 -5.35
CA THR A 60 -1.04 5.24 -4.70
C THR A 60 -1.92 4.01 -4.45
N LYS A 61 -3.19 4.20 -4.05
CA LYS A 61 -4.15 3.10 -3.88
C LYS A 61 -4.34 2.33 -5.19
N ASP A 62 -4.55 3.02 -6.30
CA ASP A 62 -4.82 2.40 -7.61
C ASP A 62 -3.63 1.54 -8.08
N LEU A 63 -2.38 1.98 -7.81
CA LEU A 63 -1.18 1.19 -8.11
C LEU A 63 -1.11 -0.10 -7.29
N PHE A 64 -1.45 -0.05 -6.00
CA PHE A 64 -1.49 -1.24 -5.15
C PHE A 64 -2.65 -2.15 -5.51
N GLU A 65 -3.83 -1.62 -5.83
CA GLU A 65 -4.98 -2.39 -6.30
C GLU A 65 -4.65 -3.19 -7.55
N ALA A 66 -4.11 -2.55 -8.59
CA ALA A 66 -3.73 -3.21 -9.83
C ALA A 66 -2.77 -4.38 -9.59
N GLN A 67 -1.79 -4.22 -8.70
CA GLN A 67 -0.84 -5.29 -8.38
C GLN A 67 -1.44 -6.38 -7.47
N ASN A 68 -2.29 -6.01 -6.51
CA ASN A 68 -2.95 -6.98 -5.63
C ASN A 68 -3.96 -7.86 -6.39
N GLU A 69 -4.53 -7.34 -7.48
CA GLU A 69 -5.50 -8.04 -8.32
C GLU A 69 -4.90 -8.86 -9.46
N LEU A 70 -3.58 -8.80 -9.70
CA LEU A 70 -2.92 -9.63 -10.71
C LEU A 70 -3.08 -11.13 -10.45
N GLY A 71 -3.37 -11.51 -9.20
CA GLY A 71 -3.57 -12.88 -8.77
C GLY A 71 -2.27 -13.68 -8.76
N CYS A 72 -2.13 -14.58 -7.79
CA CYS A 72 -1.26 -15.73 -8.00
C CYS A 72 -1.89 -16.56 -9.13
N PRO A 73 -1.20 -16.91 -10.22
CA PRO A 73 -1.66 -18.01 -11.03
C PRO A 73 -1.77 -19.23 -10.10
N LEU A 74 -3.00 -19.66 -9.80
CA LEU A 74 -3.27 -20.94 -9.15
C LEU A 74 -2.79 -22.02 -10.13
N ASN A 75 -1.58 -22.52 -9.91
CA ASN A 75 -1.01 -23.68 -10.58
C ASN A 75 -1.27 -24.97 -9.80
#